data_AF-A0A2K2VKI0-F1
#
_entry.id   AF-A0A2K2VKI0-F1
#
_cell.length_a   1.000
_cell.length_b   1.000
_cell.length_c   1.000
_cell.angle_alpha   90.00
_cell.angle_beta   90.00
_cell.angle_gamma   90.00
#
_symmetry.space_group_name_H-M   'P 1'
#
loop_
_entity.id
_entity.type
_entity.pdbx_description
1 polymer ?
#
loop_
_entity_poly.entity_id
_entity_poly.type
_entity_poly.pdbx_seq_one_letter_code
_entity_poly.pdbx_strand_id
1 'polypeptide(L)'
;MYLIREDIDLLKSMPRGLPDLYFFRHLKGNGAARPGQRFGHDYLWKWWKKACSNLGIEGVDLYGGTRHSTVIYLRELGHSPEAVKRASMHSTNKAFERYLQVTASEVRSIYADARCNKRKRCKQNEPGFVYTL
;
A
#
# COMPACT_ATOMS: atom_id res chain seq x y z
N MET A 1 13.57 12.76 1.66
CA MET A 1 12.52 12.17 0.80
C MET A 1 13.23 11.39 -0.28
N TYR A 2 12.95 10.09 -0.38
CA TYR A 2 13.57 9.22 -1.39
C TYR A 2 12.59 9.08 -2.54
N LEU A 3 13.01 9.44 -3.76
CA LEU A 3 12.23 9.33 -4.98
C LEU A 3 12.95 8.39 -5.93
N ILE A 4 12.21 7.51 -6.59
CA ILE A 4 12.77 6.66 -7.65
C ILE A 4 13.03 7.48 -8.91
N ARG A 5 13.81 6.94 -9.83
CA ARG A 5 14.24 7.67 -11.02
C ARG A 5 13.05 8.10 -11.88
N GLU A 6 12.05 7.23 -11.99
CA GLU A 6 10.82 7.43 -12.72
C GLU A 6 10.03 8.63 -12.15
N ASP A 7 9.94 8.73 -10.82
CA ASP A 7 9.31 9.88 -10.15
C ASP A 7 10.10 11.17 -10.41
N ILE A 8 11.43 11.10 -10.37
CA ILE A 8 12.29 12.26 -10.65
C ILE A 8 12.09 12.73 -12.10
N ASP A 9 12.04 11.80 -13.04
CA ASP A 9 11.87 12.11 -14.47
C ASP A 9 10.46 12.66 -14.74
N LEU A 10 9.43 12.12 -14.09
CA LEU A 10 8.08 12.68 -14.10
C LEU A 10 8.07 14.11 -13.52
N LEU A 11 8.70 14.34 -12.37
CA LEU A 11 8.79 15.67 -11.75
C LEU A 11 9.52 16.68 -12.66
N LYS A 12 10.57 16.24 -13.37
CA LYS A 12 11.31 17.07 -14.33
C LYS A 12 10.50 17.39 -15.59
N SER A 13 9.59 16.49 -16.00
CA SER A 13 8.73 16.71 -17.16
C SER A 13 7.69 17.80 -16.93
N MET A 14 7.35 18.08 -15.67
CA MET A 14 6.40 19.12 -15.33
C MET A 14 7.01 20.53 -15.45
N PRO A 15 6.22 21.55 -15.83
CA PRO A 15 6.70 22.92 -15.89
C PRO A 15 7.32 23.35 -14.56
N ARG A 16 8.53 23.90 -14.61
CA ARG A 16 9.23 24.42 -13.44
C ARG A 16 8.39 25.56 -12.86
N GLY A 17 7.85 25.36 -11.66
CA GLY A 17 7.17 26.42 -10.92
C GLY A 17 8.15 27.53 -10.55
N LEU A 18 7.64 28.76 -10.44
CA LEU A 18 8.40 29.84 -9.78
C LEU A 18 8.69 29.42 -8.33
N PRO A 19 9.85 29.80 -7.75
CA PRO A 19 10.31 29.30 -6.45
C PRO A 19 9.28 29.43 -5.32
N ASP A 20 8.47 30.49 -5.34
CA ASP A 20 7.52 30.80 -4.27
C ASP A 20 6.12 30.20 -4.49
N LEU A 21 5.92 29.43 -5.58
CA LEU A 21 4.63 28.82 -5.88
C LEU A 21 4.52 27.42 -5.30
N TYR A 22 3.40 27.16 -4.62
CA TYR A 22 3.06 25.81 -4.19
C TYR A 22 2.91 24.87 -5.40
N PHE A 23 3.39 23.63 -5.23
CA PHE A 23 3.25 22.59 -6.24
C PHE A 23 1.77 22.33 -6.57
N PHE A 24 0.96 22.07 -5.53
CA PHE A 24 -0.49 21.93 -5.64
C PHE A 24 -1.19 23.24 -5.30
N ARG A 25 -1.73 23.91 -6.32
CA ARG A 25 -2.32 25.25 -6.20
C ARG A 25 -3.52 25.47 -7.11
N HIS A 26 -4.41 26.36 -6.71
CA HIS A 26 -5.54 26.78 -7.52
C HIS A 26 -5.06 27.58 -8.73
N LEU A 27 -5.32 27.08 -9.95
CA LEU A 27 -5.00 27.81 -11.18
C LEU A 27 -5.90 29.04 -11.36
N LYS A 28 -7.18 28.91 -10.99
CA LYS A 28 -8.18 29.98 -11.00
C LYS A 28 -8.84 30.09 -9.65
N GLY A 29 -9.33 31.29 -9.35
CA GLY A 29 -10.16 31.50 -8.17
C GLY A 29 -11.51 30.81 -8.32
N ASN A 30 -12.07 30.34 -7.21
CA ASN A 30 -13.38 29.67 -7.16
C ASN A 30 -14.27 30.26 -6.06
N GLY A 31 -14.11 31.55 -5.76
CA GLY A 31 -14.83 32.27 -4.70
C GLY A 31 -14.24 32.04 -3.30
N ALA A 32 -13.81 30.81 -2.98
CA ALA A 32 -13.22 30.47 -1.67
C ALA A 32 -11.69 30.49 -1.66
N ALA A 33 -11.04 30.28 -2.81
CA ALA A 33 -9.59 30.33 -2.96
C ALA A 33 -9.16 31.32 -4.04
N ARG A 34 -7.98 31.91 -3.86
CA ARG A 34 -7.33 32.81 -4.83
C ARG A 34 -6.45 32.01 -5.80
N PRO A 35 -6.24 32.51 -7.03
CA PRO A 35 -5.21 31.95 -7.91
C PRO A 35 -3.85 31.89 -7.20
N GLY A 36 -3.11 30.80 -7.40
CA GLY A 36 -1.81 30.57 -6.78
C GLY A 36 -1.86 30.05 -5.33
N GLN A 37 -3.01 30.14 -4.66
CA GLN A 37 -3.17 29.64 -3.30
C GLN A 37 -3.06 28.11 -3.26
N ARG A 38 -2.44 27.57 -2.21
CA ARG A 38 -2.37 26.12 -1.97
C ARG A 38 -3.77 25.50 -1.93
N PHE A 39 -3.87 24.25 -2.35
CA PHE A 39 -5.10 23.49 -2.17
C PHE A 39 -5.51 23.41 -0.69
N GLY A 40 -6.81 23.58 -0.44
CA GLY A 40 -7.40 23.31 0.86
C GLY A 40 -7.36 21.81 1.20
N HIS A 41 -7.51 21.50 2.49
CA HIS A 41 -7.41 20.13 3.03
C HIS A 41 -8.28 19.12 2.26
N ASP A 42 -9.52 19.49 1.94
CA ASP A 42 -10.47 18.56 1.32
C ASP A 42 -10.38 18.50 -0.22
N TYR A 43 -9.53 19.33 -0.84
CA TYR A 43 -9.52 19.47 -2.29
C TYR A 43 -9.06 18.18 -2.97
N LEU A 44 -7.98 17.56 -2.48
CA LEU A 44 -7.50 16.28 -2.99
C LEU A 44 -8.48 15.14 -2.72
N TRP A 45 -9.16 15.16 -1.57
CA TRP A 45 -10.21 14.18 -1.26
C TRP A 45 -11.39 14.26 -2.24
N LYS A 46 -11.84 15.47 -2.60
CA LYS A 46 -12.90 15.68 -3.60
C LYS A 46 -12.48 15.14 -4.98
N TRP A 47 -11.25 15.43 -5.40
CA TRP A 47 -10.71 14.92 -6.66
C TRP A 47 -10.56 13.40 -6.66
N TRP A 48 -10.14 12.82 -5.53
CA TRP A 48 -10.09 11.37 -5.34
C TRP A 48 -11.48 10.74 -5.51
N LYS A 49 -12.49 11.23 -4.79
CA LYS A 49 -13.87 10.72 -4.91
C LYS A 49 -14.41 10.83 -6.33
N LYS A 50 -14.10 11.93 -7.03
CA LYS A 50 -14.45 12.10 -8.43
C LYS A 50 -13.77 11.08 -9.34
N ALA A 51 -12.47 10.84 -9.14
CA ALA A 51 -11.74 9.82 -9.89
C ALA A 51 -12.29 8.41 -9.65
N CYS A 52 -12.58 8.05 -8.39
CA CYS A 52 -13.22 6.78 -8.05
C CYS A 52 -14.59 6.64 -8.73
N SER A 53 -15.42 7.68 -8.69
CA SER A 53 -16.75 7.68 -9.34
C SER A 53 -16.64 7.48 -10.85
N ASN A 54 -15.67 8.10 -11.52
CA ASN A 54 -15.47 7.94 -12.96
C ASN A 54 -15.05 6.50 -13.34
N LEU A 55 -14.45 5.77 -12.40
CA LEU A 55 -14.00 4.39 -12.57
C LEU A 55 -14.98 3.36 -11.98
N GLY A 56 -16.10 3.78 -11.41
CA GLY A 56 -17.05 2.89 -10.74
C GLY A 56 -16.53 2.26 -9.44
N ILE A 57 -15.53 2.88 -8.79
CA ILE A 57 -14.94 2.39 -7.54
C ILE A 57 -15.71 2.97 -6.36
N GLU A 58 -16.24 2.08 -5.51
CA GLU A 58 -16.97 2.43 -4.30
C GLU A 58 -16.23 1.99 -3.02
N GLY A 59 -16.56 2.59 -1.88
CA GLY A 59 -16.04 2.17 -0.57
C GLY A 59 -14.57 2.47 -0.27
N VAL A 60 -13.80 3.06 -1.21
CA VAL A 60 -12.39 3.39 -1.01
C VAL A 60 -12.19 4.89 -0.75
N ASP A 61 -11.70 5.23 0.44
CA ASP A 61 -11.30 6.59 0.79
C ASP A 61 -9.85 6.89 0.36
N LEU A 62 -9.45 8.16 0.42
CA LEU A 62 -8.13 8.58 -0.05
C LEU A 62 -7.00 7.89 0.73
N TYR A 63 -7.15 7.74 2.06
CA TYR A 63 -6.14 7.09 2.89
C TYR A 63 -6.04 5.59 2.61
N GLY A 64 -7.19 4.91 2.55
CA GLY A 64 -7.31 3.48 2.23
C GLY A 64 -6.74 3.14 0.85
N GLY A 65 -7.05 3.96 -0.16
CA GLY A 65 -6.62 3.73 -1.53
C GLY A 65 -5.16 4.07 -1.83
N THR A 66 -4.48 4.85 -0.98
CA THR A 66 -3.09 5.27 -1.20
C THR A 66 -2.16 4.71 -0.13
N ARG A 67 -2.14 5.32 1.05
CA ARG A 67 -1.15 5.03 2.09
C ARG A 67 -1.35 3.63 2.67
N HIS A 68 -2.59 3.21 2.87
CA HIS A 68 -2.88 1.89 3.41
C HIS A 68 -2.58 0.77 2.40
N SER A 69 -3.09 0.88 1.16
CA SER A 69 -2.83 -0.10 0.10
C SER A 69 -1.32 -0.26 -0.19
N THR A 70 -0.56 0.84 -0.19
CA THR A 70 0.91 0.80 -0.35
C THR A 70 1.58 -0.03 0.74
N VAL A 71 1.16 0.12 2.00
CA VAL A 71 1.76 -0.62 3.14
C VAL A 71 1.46 -2.11 3.05
N ILE A 72 0.22 -2.48 2.70
CA ILE A 72 -0.17 -3.88 2.50
C ILE A 72 0.66 -4.47 1.35
N TYR A 73 0.72 -3.79 0.22
CA TYR A 73 1.45 -4.25 -0.96
C TYR A 73 2.94 -4.49 -0.65
N LEU A 74 3.59 -3.57 0.07
CA LEU A 74 4.99 -3.75 0.48
C LEU A 74 5.18 -4.96 1.42
N ARG A 75 4.21 -5.26 2.29
CA ARG A 75 4.25 -6.49 3.13
C ARG A 75 4.06 -7.75 2.29
N GLU A 76 3.16 -7.73 1.31
CA GLU A 76 2.95 -8.86 0.40
C GLU A 76 4.18 -9.16 -0.47
N LEU A 77 4.98 -8.14 -0.81
CA LEU A 77 6.28 -8.32 -1.46
C LEU A 77 7.36 -8.94 -0.55
N GLY A 78 7.06 -9.16 0.73
CA GLY A 78 7.97 -9.80 1.69
C GLY A 78 8.89 -8.86 2.46
N HIS A 79 8.68 -7.54 2.40
CA HIS A 79 9.44 -6.61 3.22
C HIS A 79 9.06 -6.73 4.71
N SER A 80 10.04 -6.59 5.61
CA SER A 80 9.80 -6.66 7.04
C SER A 80 8.91 -5.49 7.53
N PRO A 81 8.12 -5.69 8.59
CA PRO A 81 7.34 -4.62 9.22
C PRO A 81 8.13 -3.33 9.48
N GLU A 82 9.36 -3.46 9.95
CA GLU A 82 10.26 -2.35 10.29
C GLU A 82 10.73 -1.60 9.03
N ALA A 83 11.01 -2.33 7.95
CA ALA A 83 11.36 -1.73 6.67
C ALA A 83 10.18 -0.94 6.09
N VAL A 84 8.98 -1.52 6.09
CA VAL A 84 7.75 -0.86 5.60
C VAL A 84 7.40 0.37 6.45
N LYS A 85 7.58 0.29 7.76
CA LYS A 85 7.37 1.42 8.69
C LYS A 85 8.32 2.58 8.41
N ARG A 86 9.60 2.30 8.15
CA ARG A 86 10.58 3.31 7.74
C ARG A 86 10.24 3.93 6.38
N ALA A 87 9.88 3.10 5.39
CA ALA A 87 9.53 3.56 4.05
C ALA A 87 8.28 4.46 4.03
N SER A 88 7.26 4.12 4.83
CA SER A 88 5.97 4.81 4.87
C SER A 88 5.91 5.98 5.85
N MET A 89 7.03 6.29 6.54
CA MET A 89 7.17 7.41 7.49
C MET A 89 6.02 7.50 8.51
N HIS A 90 5.55 6.36 9.03
CA HIS A 90 4.46 6.32 10.01
C HIS A 90 4.98 6.69 11.40
N SER A 91 4.38 7.72 12.03
CA SER A 91 4.39 7.87 13.48
C SER A 91 3.50 6.77 14.07
N THR A 92 4.06 5.93 14.93
CA THR A 92 3.42 4.75 15.53
C THR A 92 1.98 4.99 15.97
N ASN A 93 1.02 4.40 15.25
CA ASN A 93 -0.37 4.27 15.68
C ASN A 93 -0.68 2.77 15.82
N LYS A 94 -1.36 2.36 16.91
CA LYS A 94 -1.79 0.98 17.14
C LYS A 94 -2.63 0.40 15.98
N ALA A 95 -3.33 1.24 15.21
CA ALA A 95 -4.03 0.80 14.00
C ALA A 95 -3.06 0.38 12.88
N PHE A 96 -1.91 1.06 12.76
CA PHE A 96 -0.90 0.76 11.75
C PHE A 96 -0.18 -0.57 12.02
N GLU A 97 0.19 -0.81 13.28
CA GLU A 97 0.84 -2.07 13.70
C GLU A 97 -0.04 -3.30 13.39
N ARG A 98 -1.37 -3.18 13.51
CA ARG A 98 -2.31 -4.26 13.17
C ARG A 98 -2.21 -4.72 11.72
N TYR A 99 -1.93 -3.83 10.77
CA TYR A 99 -1.80 -4.18 9.35
C TYR A 99 -0.47 -4.86 9.02
N LEU A 100 0.56 -4.62 9.82
CA LEU A 100 1.90 -5.16 9.57
C LEU A 100 2.08 -6.59 10.11
N GLN A 101 1.33 -6.95 11.16
CA GLN A 101 1.60 -8.14 11.96
C GLN A 101 1.42 -9.46 11.21
N VAL A 102 0.36 -9.61 10.42
CA VAL A 102 0.06 -10.88 9.76
C VAL A 102 -0.73 -10.65 8.48
N THR A 103 -0.14 -11.00 7.34
CA THR A 103 -0.84 -10.98 6.04
C THR A 103 -1.64 -12.26 5.85
N ALA A 104 -2.76 -12.18 5.11
CA ALA A 104 -3.57 -13.37 4.81
C ALA A 104 -2.77 -14.43 4.01
N SER A 105 -1.77 -14.02 3.22
CA SER A 105 -0.84 -14.91 2.53
C SER A 105 0.07 -15.67 3.50
N GLU A 106 0.67 -15.01 4.49
CA GLU A 106 1.49 -15.65 5.54
C GLU A 106 0.65 -16.67 6.35
N VAL A 107 -0.59 -16.34 6.70
CA VAL A 107 -1.48 -17.30 7.39
C VAL A 107 -1.76 -18.51 6.51
N ARG A 108 -2.10 -18.28 5.24
CA ARG A 108 -2.38 -19.35 4.28
C ARG A 108 -1.15 -20.25 4.06
N SER A 109 0.06 -19.69 4.00
CA SER A 109 1.28 -20.49 3.86
C SER A 109 1.54 -21.33 5.10
N ILE A 110 1.38 -20.78 6.31
CA ILE A 110 1.51 -21.55 7.56
C ILE A 110 0.54 -22.74 7.59
N TYR A 111 -0.72 -22.53 7.21
CA TYR A 111 -1.70 -23.63 7.14
C TYR A 111 -1.37 -24.64 6.04
N ALA A 112 -0.87 -24.18 4.89
CA ALA A 112 -0.42 -25.05 3.81
C ALA A 112 0.77 -25.92 4.24
N ASP A 113 1.75 -25.33 4.91
CA ASP A 113 2.93 -26.02 5.46
C ASP A 113 2.52 -27.03 6.53
N ALA A 114 1.63 -26.67 7.45
CA ALA A 114 1.10 -27.59 8.44
C ALA A 114 0.40 -28.80 7.80
N ARG A 115 -0.35 -28.59 6.72
CA ARG A 115 -0.97 -29.69 5.93
C ARG A 115 0.05 -30.54 5.19
N CYS A 116 1.06 -29.93 4.57
CA CYS A 116 2.13 -30.63 3.86
C CYS A 116 2.97 -31.47 4.82
N ASN A 117 3.29 -30.92 5.99
CA ASN A 117 4.06 -31.60 7.03
C ASN A 117 3.26 -32.78 7.63
N LYS A 118 1.94 -32.62 7.84
CA LYS A 118 1.05 -33.72 8.22
C LYS A 118 1.03 -34.83 7.16
N ARG A 119 0.97 -34.49 5.86
CA ARG A 119 1.03 -35.47 4.76
C ARG A 119 2.36 -36.23 4.71
N LYS A 120 3.50 -35.54 4.88
CA LYS A 120 4.83 -36.18 4.94
C LYS A 120 4.92 -37.14 6.13
N ARG A 121 4.43 -36.72 7.29
CA ARG A 121 4.40 -37.53 8.52
C ARG A 121 3.45 -38.73 8.41
N CYS A 122 2.33 -38.60 7.68
CA CYS A 122 1.43 -39.73 7.39
C CYS A 122 2.05 -40.73 6.41
N LYS A 123 2.72 -40.28 5.34
CA LYS A 123 3.39 -41.18 4.38
C LYS A 123 4.59 -41.92 4.98
N GLN A 124 5.30 -41.32 5.93
CA GLN A 124 6.41 -41.96 6.65
C GLN A 124 5.94 -42.97 7.71
N ASN A 125 4.68 -42.89 8.12
CA ASN A 125 4.07 -43.81 9.08
C ASN A 125 3.21 -44.89 8.39
N GLU A 126 3.30 -45.04 7.06
CA GLU A 126 2.76 -46.23 6.39
C GLU A 126 3.70 -47.40 6.71
N PRO A 127 3.26 -48.43 7.47
CA PRO A 127 4.08 -49.60 7.68
C PRO A 127 4.32 -50.24 6.31
N GLY A 128 5.60 -50.29 5.91
CA GLY A 128 6.03 -51.01 4.73
C GLY A 128 5.49 -52.43 4.80
N PHE A 129 4.54 -52.74 3.93
CA PHE A 129 4.01 -54.08 3.79
C PHE A 129 5.08 -54.91 3.08
N VAL A 130 5.92 -55.55 3.89
CA VAL A 130 6.84 -56.59 3.44
C VAL A 130 5.99 -57.80 3.08
N TYR A 131 5.89 -58.09 1.78
CA TYR A 131 5.71 -59.47 1.35
C TYR A 131 7.03 -59.99 0.81
N THR A 132 7.65 -60.86 1.60
CA THR A 132 8.60 -61.86 1.12
C THR A 132 7.81 -63.13 0.81
N LEU A 133 8.19 -63.74 -0.32
CA LEU A 133 7.72 -64.97 -0.98
C LEU A 133 6.48 -64.83 -1.87
#